data_AF-A0A3C0HLE3-F1
#
_entry.id   AF-A0A3C0HLE3-F1
#
_cell.length_a   1.000
_cell.length_b   1.000
_cell.length_c   1.000
_cell.angle_alpha   90.00
_cell.angle_beta   90.00
_cell.angle_gamma   90.00
#
_symmetry.space_group_name_H-M   'P 1'
#
loop_
_entity.id
_entity.type
_entity.pdbx_description
1 polymer ?
#
loop_
_entity_poly.entity_id
_entity_poly.type
_entity_poly.pdbx_seq_one_letter_code
_entity_poly.pdbx_strand_id
1 'polypeptide(L)'
;MDVPSYTPVDAPVPEGEVVVERASTALDLGPKLNRTAADVVRFLMQAGEMVTATQSLSDDMIELFAAEIGAEIRLVDPGEEQEVELQKLLVIDDESGDDAPLRPPVITVMGHVDHGKTS
;
A
#
# COMPACT_ATOMS: atom_id res chain seq x y z
N MET A 1 19.43 23.50 0.45
CA MET A 1 18.10 23.09 -0.04
C MET A 1 18.11 21.58 0.00
N ASP A 2 17.40 21.01 0.97
CA ASP A 2 17.20 19.56 1.06
C ASP A 2 16.34 19.18 -0.15
N VAL A 3 16.96 18.58 -1.15
CA VAL A 3 16.19 18.05 -2.28
C VAL A 3 15.45 16.83 -1.76
N PRO A 4 14.12 16.74 -1.94
CA PRO A 4 13.41 15.52 -1.60
C PRO A 4 14.06 14.36 -2.37
N SER A 5 14.63 13.41 -1.62
CA SER A 5 15.20 12.20 -2.18
C SER A 5 14.06 11.31 -2.63
N TYR A 6 13.79 11.29 -3.93
CA TYR A 6 12.80 10.39 -4.52
C TYR A 6 13.36 8.98 -4.68
N THR A 7 12.49 8.00 -4.60
CA THR A 7 12.87 6.61 -4.86
C THR A 7 12.99 6.41 -6.38
N PRO A 8 14.06 5.76 -6.88
CA PRO A 8 14.16 5.39 -8.30
C PRO A 8 12.99 4.51 -8.74
N VAL A 9 12.58 4.62 -10.00
CA VAL A 9 11.47 3.83 -10.56
C VAL A 9 11.73 2.31 -10.52
N ASP A 10 13.00 1.90 -10.55
CA ASP A 10 13.43 0.49 -10.48
C ASP A 10 13.57 -0.03 -9.03
N ALA A 11 13.13 0.73 -8.02
CA ALA A 11 13.27 0.28 -6.64
C ALA A 11 12.37 -0.93 -6.37
N PRO A 12 12.90 -1.96 -5.68
CA PRO A 12 12.15 -3.15 -5.38
C PRO A 12 10.90 -2.79 -4.55
N VAL A 13 9.76 -3.37 -4.94
CA VAL A 13 8.56 -3.38 -4.10
C VAL A 13 8.67 -4.51 -3.07
N PRO A 14 8.03 -4.38 -1.90
CA PRO A 14 7.97 -5.47 -0.94
C PRO A 14 7.35 -6.73 -1.59
N GLU A 15 7.96 -7.88 -1.33
CA GLU A 15 7.48 -9.17 -1.81
C GLU A 15 6.31 -9.65 -0.92
N GLY A 16 5.15 -9.91 -1.53
CA GLY A 16 3.95 -10.41 -0.86
C GLY A 16 3.02 -9.35 -0.27
N GLU A 17 1.98 -9.81 0.44
CA GLU A 17 0.91 -8.95 0.99
C GLU A 17 1.42 -8.09 2.17
N VAL A 18 1.40 -6.76 1.96
CA VAL A 18 1.73 -5.74 2.96
C VAL A 18 0.47 -5.31 3.70
N VAL A 19 0.46 -5.47 5.02
CA VAL A 19 -0.65 -5.03 5.85
C VAL A 19 -0.50 -3.53 6.15
N VAL A 20 -1.50 -2.75 5.75
CA VAL A 20 -1.55 -1.31 5.94
C VAL A 20 -2.80 -0.96 6.75
N GLU A 21 -2.64 -0.14 7.77
CA GLU A 21 -3.79 0.32 8.54
C GLU A 21 -4.56 1.37 7.73
N ARG A 22 -5.89 1.31 7.80
CA ARG A 22 -6.76 2.35 7.26
C ARG A 22 -6.40 3.71 7.88
N ALA A 23 -6.58 4.79 7.11
CA ALA A 23 -6.22 6.15 7.52
C ALA A 23 -4.72 6.37 7.84
N SER A 24 -3.83 5.46 7.37
CA SER A 24 -2.38 5.65 7.42
C SER A 24 -1.95 6.94 6.69
N THR A 25 -0.88 7.56 7.18
CA THR A 25 -0.32 8.75 6.51
C THR A 25 0.72 8.35 5.45
N ALA A 26 1.11 9.27 4.58
CA ALA A 26 2.19 9.02 3.62
C ALA A 26 3.54 8.72 4.32
N LEU A 27 3.73 9.23 5.54
CA LEU A 27 4.90 8.91 6.37
C LEU A 27 4.92 7.45 6.81
N ASP A 28 3.76 6.86 7.07
CA ASP A 28 3.62 5.47 7.49
C ASP A 28 3.60 4.51 6.29
N LEU A 29 2.94 4.93 5.20
CA LEU A 29 2.76 4.13 3.99
C LEU A 29 4.06 3.96 3.21
N GLY A 30 4.83 5.04 3.03
CA GLY A 30 6.05 5.02 2.23
C GLY A 30 7.02 3.91 2.65
N PRO A 31 7.49 3.89 3.91
CA PRO A 31 8.41 2.87 4.39
C PRO A 31 7.88 1.44 4.27
N LYS A 32 6.58 1.21 4.48
CA LYS A 32 5.93 -0.10 4.30
C LYS A 32 6.00 -0.61 2.86
N LEU A 33 6.07 0.32 1.90
CA LEU A 33 6.11 0.03 0.46
C LEU A 33 7.50 0.21 -0.17
N ASN A 34 8.56 0.32 0.63
CA ASN A 34 9.92 0.65 0.15
C ASN A 34 9.95 1.94 -0.69
N ARG A 35 9.17 2.96 -0.29
CA ARG A 35 9.09 4.27 -0.92
C ARG A 35 9.26 5.37 0.13
N THR A 36 9.44 6.62 -0.33
CA THR A 36 9.44 7.77 0.58
C THR A 36 8.06 8.39 0.66
N ALA A 37 7.76 9.08 1.76
CA ALA A 37 6.53 9.87 1.87
C ALA A 37 6.41 10.93 0.76
N ALA A 38 7.55 11.43 0.26
CA ALA A 38 7.59 12.37 -0.86
C ALA A 38 7.12 11.72 -2.17
N ASP A 39 7.42 10.43 -2.39
CA ASP A 39 6.94 9.70 -3.57
C ASP A 39 5.42 9.53 -3.52
N VAL A 40 4.88 9.15 -2.35
CA VAL A 40 3.42 9.01 -2.12
C VAL A 40 2.70 10.34 -2.37
N VAL A 41 3.16 11.41 -1.72
CA VAL A 41 2.53 12.73 -1.86
C VAL A 41 2.63 13.23 -3.30
N ARG A 42 3.79 13.09 -3.95
CA ARG A 42 3.98 13.49 -5.34
C ARG A 42 3.02 12.75 -6.27
N PHE A 43 2.91 11.43 -6.13
CA PHE A 43 2.01 10.63 -6.96
C PHE A 43 0.55 11.07 -6.78
N LEU A 44 0.09 11.22 -5.54
CA LEU A 44 -1.27 11.65 -5.26
C LEU A 44 -1.55 13.05 -5.83
N MET A 45 -0.59 13.98 -5.73
CA MET A 45 -0.71 15.29 -6.38
C MET A 45 -0.83 15.19 -7.90
N GLN A 46 -0.13 14.25 -8.54
CA GLN A 46 -0.24 14.01 -9.98
C GLN A 46 -1.57 13.36 -10.36
N ALA A 47 -2.14 12.53 -9.47
CA ALA A 47 -3.46 11.95 -9.61
C ALA A 47 -4.60 12.97 -9.34
N GLY A 48 -4.28 14.19 -8.92
CA GLY A 48 -5.24 15.25 -8.61
C GLY A 48 -5.65 15.35 -7.14
N GLU A 49 -5.08 14.50 -6.29
CA GLU A 49 -5.31 14.47 -4.84
C GLU A 49 -4.28 15.31 -4.10
N MET A 50 -4.73 16.42 -3.52
CA MET A 50 -3.86 17.34 -2.79
C MET A 50 -3.78 16.92 -1.32
N VAL A 51 -2.71 16.20 -0.96
CA VAL A 51 -2.48 15.72 0.41
C VAL A 51 -1.14 16.19 0.98
N THR A 52 -1.01 16.16 2.31
CA THR A 52 0.26 16.41 3.02
C THR A 52 0.82 15.12 3.59
N ALA A 53 2.12 15.08 3.89
CA ALA A 53 2.78 13.85 4.34
C ALA A 53 2.21 13.27 5.65
N THR A 54 1.69 14.14 6.53
CA THR A 54 1.12 13.80 7.84
C THR A 54 -0.40 13.61 7.80
N GLN A 55 -1.03 13.79 6.65
CA GLN A 55 -2.47 13.64 6.50
C GLN A 55 -2.82 12.17 6.32
N SER A 56 -3.87 11.73 7.00
CA SER A 56 -4.47 10.42 6.78
C SER A 56 -4.97 10.28 5.35
N LEU A 57 -4.53 9.23 4.67
CA LEU A 57 -4.94 8.90 3.32
C LEU A 57 -6.23 8.08 3.36
N SER A 58 -7.11 8.26 2.37
CA SER A 58 -8.25 7.37 2.18
C SER A 58 -7.79 6.02 1.62
N ASP A 59 -8.61 5.00 1.82
CA ASP A 59 -8.40 3.66 1.28
C ASP A 59 -8.09 3.72 -0.23
N ASP A 60 -8.89 4.48 -0.99
CA ASP A 60 -8.69 4.69 -2.43
C ASP A 60 -7.31 5.28 -2.76
N MET A 61 -6.79 6.23 -1.97
CA MET A 61 -5.48 6.83 -2.19
C MET A 61 -4.35 5.84 -1.93
N ILE A 62 -4.48 5.03 -0.88
CA ILE A 62 -3.50 4.01 -0.51
C ILE A 62 -3.47 2.93 -1.59
N GLU A 63 -4.65 2.45 -2.04
CA GLU A 63 -4.79 1.47 -3.11
C GLU A 63 -4.26 2.00 -4.44
N LEU A 64 -4.56 3.24 -4.79
CA LEU A 64 -4.09 3.86 -6.02
C LEU A 64 -2.56 3.93 -6.07
N PHE A 65 -1.92 4.30 -4.95
CA PHE A 65 -0.46 4.34 -4.87
C PHE A 65 0.15 2.92 -4.91
N ALA A 66 -0.45 1.96 -4.21
CA ALA A 66 0.01 0.57 -4.24
C ALA A 66 -0.07 -0.03 -5.65
N ALA A 67 -1.15 0.27 -6.39
CA ALA A 67 -1.33 -0.15 -7.77
C ALA A 67 -0.29 0.44 -8.72
N GLU A 68 0.09 1.71 -8.53
CA GLU A 68 1.13 2.37 -9.34
C GLU A 68 2.48 1.66 -9.24
N ILE A 69 2.87 1.26 -8.03
CA ILE A 69 4.16 0.59 -7.81
C ILE A 69 4.09 -0.92 -8.01
N GLY A 70 2.87 -1.49 -8.13
CA GLY A 70 2.66 -2.94 -8.23
C GLY A 70 2.83 -3.69 -6.91
N ALA A 71 2.52 -3.05 -5.77
CA ALA A 71 2.55 -3.69 -4.46
C ALA A 71 1.20 -4.29 -4.09
N GLU A 72 1.22 -5.47 -3.47
CA GLU A 72 0.02 -6.09 -2.90
C GLU A 72 -0.19 -5.59 -1.47
N ILE A 73 -1.34 -4.95 -1.22
CA ILE A 73 -1.68 -4.40 0.09
C ILE A 73 -2.95 -5.02 0.64
N ARG A 74 -3.03 -5.10 1.97
CA ARG A 74 -4.23 -5.44 2.71
C ARG A 74 -4.53 -4.36 3.73
N LEU A 75 -5.68 -3.70 3.54
CA LEU A 75 -6.18 -2.70 4.47
C LEU A 75 -6.84 -3.36 5.67
N VAL A 76 -6.43 -2.97 6.88
CA VAL A 76 -7.00 -3.44 8.16
C VAL A 76 -7.44 -2.25 9.01
N ASP A 77 -8.41 -2.45 9.89
CA ASP A 77 -8.78 -1.41 10.84
C ASP A 77 -7.68 -1.21 11.91
N PRO A 78 -7.52 0.02 12.42
CA PRO A 78 -6.52 0.31 13.43
C PRO A 78 -6.75 -0.55 14.68
N GLY A 79 -5.75 -1.36 15.04
CA GLY A 79 -5.81 -2.30 16.17
C GLY A 79 -6.12 -3.76 15.82
N GLU A 80 -6.39 -4.10 14.55
CA GLU A 80 -6.55 -5.50 14.09
C GLU A 80 -5.22 -6.15 13.65
N GLU A 81 -4.09 -5.45 13.76
CA GLU A 81 -2.76 -5.93 13.34
C GLU A 81 -2.33 -7.24 14.02
N GLN A 82 -2.91 -7.58 15.19
CA GLN A 82 -2.51 -8.74 15.99
C GLN A 82 -2.95 -10.11 15.44
N GLU A 83 -3.90 -10.19 14.49
CA GLU A 83 -4.36 -11.48 13.95
C GLU A 83 -3.64 -11.94 12.67
N VAL A 84 -3.04 -11.03 11.90
CA VAL A 84 -2.48 -11.37 10.57
C VAL A 84 -1.08 -11.98 10.66
N GLU A 85 -0.31 -11.67 11.70
CA GLU A 85 1.06 -12.20 11.88
C GLU A 85 1.09 -13.74 12.08
N LEU A 86 -0.01 -14.33 12.57
CA LEU A 86 -0.10 -15.77 12.84
C LEU A 86 -0.29 -16.63 11.59
N GLN A 87 -0.68 -16.04 10.44
CA GLN A 87 -1.03 -16.79 9.22
C GLN A 87 0.11 -16.83 8.18
N LYS A 88 1.11 -15.94 8.30
CA LYS A 88 2.28 -15.89 7.39
C LYS A 88 3.26 -17.06 7.53
N LEU A 89 3.19 -17.84 8.61
CA LEU A 89 4.13 -18.96 8.85
C LEU A 89 3.82 -20.24 8.04
N LEU A 90 2.70 -20.29 7.30
CA LEU A 90 2.20 -21.51 6.63
C LEU A 90 2.37 -21.52 5.10
N VAL A 91 2.89 -20.45 4.48
CA VAL A 91 3.07 -20.36 3.02
C VAL A 91 4.55 -20.19 2.69
N ILE A 92 5.37 -21.12 3.18
CA ILE A 92 6.74 -21.31 2.69
C ILE A 92 6.75 -22.64 1.95
N ASP A 93 6.25 -22.63 0.72
CA ASP A 93 6.61 -23.59 -0.32
C ASP A 93 6.10 -23.00 -1.64
N ASP A 94 7.01 -22.47 -2.47
CA ASP A 94 7.25 -23.01 -3.82
C ASP A 94 8.21 -22.09 -4.60
N GLU A 95 9.42 -22.62 -4.82
CA GLU A 95 10.15 -22.63 -6.10
C GLU A 95 10.41 -21.30 -6.85
N SER A 96 11.67 -20.84 -6.91
CA SER A 96 12.65 -21.17 -7.96
C SER A 96 12.30 -20.63 -9.36
N GLY A 97 13.10 -19.67 -9.85
CA GLY A 97 13.33 -19.49 -11.29
C GLY A 97 12.97 -18.12 -11.86
N ASP A 98 13.96 -17.54 -12.54
CA ASP A 98 13.89 -16.47 -13.55
C ASP A 98 12.51 -16.18 -14.17
N ASP A 99 12.23 -14.88 -14.35
CA ASP A 99 11.16 -14.35 -15.21
C ASP A 99 9.73 -14.63 -14.71
N ALA A 100 9.39 -14.10 -13.53
CA ALA A 100 8.00 -14.09 -13.07
C ALA A 100 7.23 -12.96 -13.79
N PRO A 101 6.18 -13.28 -14.59
CA PRO A 101 5.32 -12.23 -15.14
C PRO A 101 4.67 -11.46 -14.00
N LEU A 102 4.66 -10.12 -14.11
CA LEU A 102 3.92 -9.19 -13.25
C LEU A 102 2.53 -9.77 -12.99
N ARG A 103 2.33 -10.37 -11.82
CA ARG A 103 1.03 -10.89 -11.42
C ARG A 103 0.17 -9.65 -11.14
N PRO A 104 -1.02 -9.54 -11.75
CA PRO A 104 -1.89 -8.41 -11.47
C PRO A 104 -2.22 -8.39 -9.96
N PRO A 105 -2.39 -7.21 -9.36
CA PRO A 105 -2.58 -7.06 -7.92
C PRO A 105 -3.78 -7.88 -7.44
N VAL A 106 -3.57 -8.75 -6.45
CA VAL A 106 -4.67 -9.47 -5.78
C VAL A 106 -5.28 -8.54 -4.74
N ILE A 107 -6.52 -8.11 -5.00
CA ILE A 107 -7.26 -7.22 -4.10
C ILE A 107 -8.14 -8.07 -3.19
N THR A 108 -7.79 -8.14 -1.90
CA THR A 108 -8.69 -8.71 -0.88
C THR A 108 -9.55 -7.59 -0.30
N VAL A 109 -10.71 -7.34 -0.91
CA VAL A 109 -11.74 -6.44 -0.36
C VAL A 109 -12.50 -7.18 0.75
N MET A 110 -11.96 -7.18 1.96
CA MET A 110 -12.76 -7.48 3.16
C MET A 110 -13.41 -6.16 3.60
N GLY A 111 -14.60 -5.90 3.03
CA GLY A 111 -15.26 -4.60 3.14
C GLY A 111 -15.89 -4.30 4.50
N HIS A 112 -16.17 -3.01 4.73
CA HIS A 112 -17.44 -2.64 5.33
C HIS A 112 -18.42 -2.42 4.17
N VAL A 113 -19.53 -3.17 4.16
CA VAL A 113 -20.67 -2.88 3.29
C VAL A 113 -21.36 -1.66 3.90
N ASP A 114 -20.84 -0.45 3.63
CA ASP A 114 -21.53 0.77 4.02
C ASP A 114 -22.71 0.96 3.06
N HIS A 115 -23.91 0.75 3.59
CA HIS A 115 -25.15 0.99 2.87
C HIS A 115 -25.34 2.49 2.66
N GLY A 116 -24.74 3.02 1.60
CA GLY A 116 -25.20 4.26 0.99
C GLY A 116 -26.56 4.06 0.29
N LYS A 117 -27.67 4.06 1.04
CA LYS A 117 -29.03 4.32 0.52
C LYS A 117 -29.76 5.15 1.57
N THR A 118 -29.71 6.48 1.48
CA THR A 118 -30.85 7.32 1.06
C THR A 118 -32.19 6.97 1.72
N SER A 119 -32.67 7.94 2.53
CA SER A 119 -33.94 8.06 3.29
C SER A 119 -33.94 7.60 4.73
#